data_AF-A0A7L3MR83-F1
#
_entry.id   AF-A0A7L3MR83-F1
#
_cell.length_a   1.000
_cell.length_b   1.000
_cell.length_c   1.000
_cell.angle_alpha   90.00
_cell.angle_beta   90.00
_cell.angle_gamma   90.00
#
_symmetry.space_group_name_H-M   'P 1'
#
loop_
_entity.id
_entity.type
_entity.pdbx_description
1 polymer ?
#
loop_
_entity_poly.entity_id
_entity_poly.type
_entity_poly.pdbx_seq_one_letter_code
_entity_poly.pdbx_strand_id
1 'polypeptide(L)'
;PSSLSCSCVPDVDECASQSHGCSQLCINTAGSFHCACRDGFSLAADAKGCQPLVPAPGTDTSSQAGPSSEMKEEMKDLRSRVEALEQASCSTLPCPKLQLVLAPFHNLMPPEDVGADPISRLSHSLQQLDRIDSLSEQISFLEERLETCKCQEKA
;
A
#
# COMPACT_ATOMS: atom_id res chain seq x y z
N PRO A 1 -23.69 31.45 25.95
CA PRO A 1 -22.53 30.86 25.23
C PRO A 1 -22.35 29.40 25.66
N SER A 2 -22.83 28.47 24.84
CA SER A 2 -22.63 27.04 25.05
C SER A 2 -21.14 26.72 24.93
N SER A 3 -20.55 26.19 25.99
CA SER A 3 -19.16 25.74 25.97
C SER A 3 -19.10 24.36 25.31
N LEU A 4 -18.51 24.27 24.11
CA LEU A 4 -18.14 22.98 23.52
C LEU A 4 -16.96 22.40 24.30
N SER A 5 -17.14 21.21 24.89
CA SER A 5 -16.01 20.40 25.37
C SER A 5 -15.80 19.24 24.41
N CYS A 6 -14.66 19.26 23.71
CA CYS A 6 -14.21 18.14 22.89
C CYS A 6 -13.25 17.28 23.68
N SER A 7 -13.50 15.97 23.69
CA SER A 7 -12.62 14.97 24.30
C SER A 7 -12.34 13.89 23.27
N CYS A 8 -11.06 13.55 23.14
CA CYS A 8 -10.60 12.44 22.31
C CYS A 8 -10.19 11.30 23.23
N VAL A 9 -10.80 10.14 23.06
CA VAL A 9 -10.39 8.92 23.76
C VAL A 9 -9.38 8.22 22.86
N PRO A 10 -8.16 7.91 23.33
CA PRO A 10 -7.22 7.14 22.53
C PRO A 10 -7.83 5.78 22.19
N ASP A 11 -7.62 5.34 20.96
CA ASP A 11 -7.98 3.98 20.55
C ASP A 11 -7.21 2.95 21.41
N VAL A 12 -7.86 1.82 21.69
CA VAL A 12 -7.24 0.72 22.43
C VAL A 12 -6.88 -0.34 21.41
N ASP A 13 -5.59 -0.61 21.24
CA ASP A 13 -5.14 -1.68 20.36
C ASP A 13 -5.51 -3.05 20.96
N GLU A 14 -6.64 -3.62 20.52
CA GLU A 14 -7.07 -4.93 20.99
C GLU A 14 -6.20 -6.07 20.45
N CYS A 15 -5.48 -5.85 19.35
CA CYS A 15 -4.54 -6.80 18.76
C CYS A 15 -3.21 -6.88 19.52
N ALA A 16 -2.82 -5.83 20.25
CA ALA A 16 -1.68 -5.86 21.16
C ALA A 16 -1.90 -6.85 22.33
N SER A 17 -3.14 -7.25 22.59
CA SER A 17 -3.46 -8.31 23.55
C SER A 17 -3.26 -9.70 22.94
N GLN A 18 -2.59 -10.59 23.66
CA GLN A 18 -2.48 -12.01 23.28
C GLN A 18 -3.85 -12.73 23.21
N SER A 19 -4.92 -12.10 23.72
CA SER A 19 -6.27 -12.68 23.82
C SER A 19 -7.28 -12.04 22.86
N HIS A 20 -6.83 -11.48 21.73
CA HIS A 20 -7.71 -10.87 20.70
C HIS A 20 -8.74 -11.85 20.09
N GLY A 21 -8.54 -13.16 20.20
CA GLY A 21 -9.54 -14.17 19.80
C GLY A 21 -9.64 -14.45 18.30
N CYS A 22 -8.88 -13.74 17.46
CA CYS A 22 -8.62 -14.13 16.07
C CYS A 22 -7.82 -15.43 15.96
N SER A 23 -8.22 -16.30 15.05
CA SER A 23 -7.54 -17.59 14.81
C SER A 23 -6.19 -17.45 14.10
N GLN A 24 -6.00 -16.42 13.28
CA GLN A 24 -4.77 -16.19 12.51
C GLN A 24 -4.25 -14.76 12.65
N LEU A 25 -4.82 -13.81 11.91
CA LEU A 25 -4.38 -12.41 11.88
C LEU A 25 -5.39 -11.54 12.62
N CYS A 26 -4.88 -10.54 13.36
CA CYS A 26 -5.67 -9.49 13.99
C CYS A 26 -5.29 -8.16 13.35
N ILE A 27 -6.28 -7.37 12.95
CA ILE A 27 -6.11 -6.05 12.37
C ILE A 27 -6.84 -5.05 13.27
N ASN A 28 -6.08 -4.17 13.93
CA ASN A 28 -6.61 -3.09 14.75
C ASN A 28 -7.24 -2.01 13.86
N THR A 29 -8.31 -1.38 14.31
CA THR A 29 -9.01 -0.29 13.62
C THR A 29 -9.48 0.76 14.63
N ALA A 30 -9.69 2.01 14.22
CA ALA A 30 -10.18 3.03 15.15
C ALA A 30 -11.52 2.60 15.81
N GLY A 31 -11.51 2.41 17.12
CA GLY A 31 -12.65 2.02 17.94
C GLY A 31 -13.03 0.53 17.86
N SER A 32 -12.25 -0.32 17.19
CA SER A 32 -12.53 -1.77 17.11
C SER A 32 -11.35 -2.58 16.54
N PHE A 33 -11.54 -3.87 16.35
CA PHE A 33 -10.60 -4.70 15.60
C PHE A 33 -11.37 -5.74 14.80
N HIS A 34 -10.70 -6.31 13.78
CA HIS A 34 -11.26 -7.43 13.04
C HIS A 34 -10.19 -8.48 12.75
N CYS A 35 -10.66 -9.71 12.55
CA CYS A 35 -9.80 -10.83 12.23
C CYS A 35 -9.65 -10.97 10.72
N ALA A 36 -8.45 -11.34 10.29
CA ALA A 36 -8.15 -11.68 8.91
C ALA A 36 -7.47 -13.05 8.85
N CYS A 37 -7.43 -13.61 7.64
CA CYS A 37 -6.84 -14.91 7.37
C CYS A 37 -5.65 -14.78 6.42
N ARG A 38 -4.68 -15.66 6.54
CA ARG A 38 -3.56 -15.79 5.60
C ARG A 38 -4.07 -16.31 4.25
N ASP A 39 -3.26 -16.11 3.22
CA ASP A 39 -3.54 -16.63 1.89
C ASP A 39 -3.88 -18.13 1.91
N GLY A 40 -4.90 -18.52 1.14
CA GLY A 40 -5.43 -19.88 1.13
C GLY A 40 -6.49 -20.17 2.19
N PHE A 41 -6.89 -19.18 3.01
CA PHE A 41 -7.96 -19.29 4.01
C PHE A 41 -8.98 -18.16 3.87
N SER A 42 -10.25 -18.45 4.17
CA SER A 42 -11.35 -17.48 4.28
C SER A 42 -11.81 -17.33 5.73
N LEU A 43 -12.24 -16.11 6.08
CA LEU A 43 -12.85 -15.84 7.37
C LEU A 43 -14.17 -16.60 7.52
N ALA A 44 -14.32 -17.31 8.62
CA ALA A 44 -15.52 -18.08 8.95
C ALA A 44 -16.68 -17.15 9.36
N ALA A 45 -17.90 -17.70 9.42
CA ALA A 45 -19.10 -16.94 9.75
C ALA A 45 -19.09 -16.33 11.17
N ASP A 46 -18.22 -16.81 12.06
CA ASP A 46 -18.01 -16.25 13.39
C ASP A 46 -17.10 -15.01 13.40
N ALA A 47 -16.60 -14.59 12.23
CA ALA A 47 -15.66 -13.49 12.02
C ALA A 47 -14.33 -13.62 12.80
N LYS A 48 -14.00 -14.82 13.28
CA LYS A 48 -12.80 -15.09 14.09
C LYS A 48 -12.01 -16.30 13.60
N GLY A 49 -12.70 -17.34 13.16
CA GLY A 49 -12.12 -18.54 12.59
C GLY A 49 -11.65 -18.36 11.15
N CYS A 50 -10.65 -19.13 10.74
CA CYS A 50 -10.18 -19.19 9.37
C CYS A 50 -10.37 -20.61 8.85
N GLN A 51 -11.06 -20.75 7.72
CA GLN A 51 -11.30 -22.03 7.06
C GLN A 51 -10.49 -22.08 5.75
N PRO A 52 -9.87 -23.21 5.41
CA PRO A 52 -9.11 -23.32 4.18
C PRO A 52 -10.05 -23.17 2.96
N LEU A 53 -9.64 -22.36 2.00
CA LEU A 53 -10.36 -22.12 0.74
C LEU A 53 -10.39 -23.36 -0.15
N VAL A 54 -9.44 -24.28 0.03
CA VAL A 54 -9.36 -25.56 -0.66
C VAL A 54 -9.52 -26.67 0.38
N PRO A 55 -10.52 -27.56 0.26
CA PRO A 55 -10.55 -28.77 1.09
C PRO A 55 -9.29 -29.58 0.76
N ALA A 56 -8.52 -29.92 1.79
CA ALA A 56 -7.24 -30.63 1.63
C ALA A 56 -7.38 -31.81 0.65
N PRO A 57 -6.58 -31.87 -0.44
CA PRO A 57 -6.37 -33.15 -1.09
C PRO A 57 -5.63 -34.01 -0.06
N GLY A 58 -6.16 -35.19 0.20
CA GLY A 58 -5.60 -36.15 1.13
C GLY A 58 -4.11 -36.41 0.86
N THR A 59 -3.45 -36.84 1.92
CA THR A 59 -2.13 -37.47 1.94
C THR A 59 -1.78 -38.22 0.65
N ASP A 60 -0.86 -37.68 -0.14
CA ASP A 60 -0.01 -38.47 -1.01
C ASP A 60 1.42 -37.93 -0.95
N THR A 61 2.28 -38.69 -0.29
CA THR A 61 3.73 -38.55 -0.41
C THR A 61 4.15 -39.23 -1.71
N SER A 62 4.33 -38.46 -2.79
CA SER A 62 5.23 -38.82 -3.89
C SER A 62 5.65 -37.56 -4.65
N SER A 63 6.79 -37.01 -4.23
CA SER A 63 7.91 -36.55 -5.05
C SER A 63 7.66 -35.84 -6.40
N GLN A 64 8.23 -34.62 -6.45
CA GLN A 64 8.72 -33.86 -7.60
C GLN A 64 7.72 -33.08 -8.46
N ALA A 65 7.63 -31.78 -8.17
CA ALA A 65 8.09 -30.77 -9.14
C ALA A 65 8.76 -29.61 -8.39
N GLY A 66 10.05 -29.40 -8.65
CA GLY A 66 10.74 -28.14 -8.37
C GLY A 66 10.18 -26.99 -9.22
N PRO A 67 10.79 -25.80 -9.13
CA PRO A 67 10.09 -24.52 -9.21
C PRO A 67 9.32 -24.39 -10.52
N SER A 68 8.01 -24.09 -10.46
CA SER A 68 7.28 -23.82 -11.70
C SER A 68 7.96 -22.66 -12.41
N SER A 69 8.52 -22.98 -13.58
CA SER A 69 9.13 -22.07 -14.53
C SER A 69 8.14 -21.10 -15.14
N GLU A 70 6.88 -21.09 -14.70
CA GLU A 70 5.81 -20.26 -15.26
C GLU A 70 5.92 -18.79 -14.84
N MET A 71 6.35 -18.46 -13.62
CA MET A 71 6.48 -17.05 -13.20
C MET A 71 7.70 -16.33 -13.80
N LYS A 72 8.70 -17.08 -14.29
CA LYS A 72 9.87 -16.51 -14.98
C LYS A 72 9.59 -16.23 -16.46
N GLU A 73 8.80 -17.08 -17.12
CA GLU A 73 8.40 -16.84 -18.50
C GLU A 73 7.32 -15.74 -18.60
N GLU A 74 6.39 -15.62 -17.63
CA GLU A 74 5.45 -14.48 -17.56
C GLU A 74 6.17 -13.12 -17.39
N MET A 75 7.20 -13.05 -16.52
CA MET A 75 7.96 -11.81 -16.32
C MET A 75 8.86 -11.46 -17.52
N LYS A 76 9.30 -12.47 -18.29
CA LYS A 76 10.07 -12.32 -19.52
C LYS A 76 9.19 -11.90 -20.70
N ASP A 77 7.94 -12.37 -20.76
CA ASP A 77 6.91 -11.88 -21.69
C ASP A 77 6.60 -10.40 -21.38
N LEU A 78 6.35 -10.05 -20.12
CA LEU A 78 6.10 -8.66 -19.72
C LEU A 78 7.28 -7.74 -20.05
N ARG A 79 8.53 -8.17 -19.79
CA ARG A 79 9.73 -7.39 -20.15
C ARG A 79 9.86 -7.21 -21.66
N SER A 80 9.61 -8.26 -22.44
CA SER A 80 9.66 -8.20 -23.91
C SER A 80 8.57 -7.28 -24.47
N ARG A 81 7.39 -7.24 -23.83
CA ARG A 81 6.29 -6.34 -24.20
C ARG A 81 6.56 -4.89 -23.81
N VAL A 82 7.20 -4.65 -22.67
CA VAL A 82 7.65 -3.31 -22.25
C VAL A 82 8.74 -2.79 -23.19
N GLU A 83 9.75 -3.61 -23.52
CA GLU A 83 10.80 -3.25 -24.50
C GLU A 83 10.22 -3.04 -25.91
N ALA A 84 9.21 -3.81 -26.32
CA ALA A 84 8.51 -3.61 -27.59
C ALA A 84 7.68 -2.32 -27.62
N LEU A 85 7.02 -1.95 -26.51
CA LEU A 85 6.31 -0.68 -26.36
C LEU A 85 7.28 0.52 -26.35
N GLU A 86 8.45 0.36 -25.73
CA GLU A 86 9.51 1.37 -25.68
C GLU A 86 10.15 1.61 -27.06
N GLN A 87 10.39 0.53 -27.82
CA GLN A 87 10.95 0.59 -29.19
C GLN A 87 9.92 1.06 -30.23
N ALA A 88 8.65 0.70 -30.07
CA ALA A 88 7.56 1.23 -30.89
C ALA A 88 7.36 2.74 -30.69
N SER A 89 7.74 3.27 -29.53
CA SER A 89 7.66 4.70 -29.20
C SER A 89 8.81 5.54 -29.78
N CYS A 90 9.92 4.92 -30.22
CA CYS A 90 11.17 5.63 -30.56
C CYS A 90 11.57 5.61 -32.05
N SER A 91 10.89 4.85 -32.90
CA SER A 91 11.29 4.69 -34.31
C SER A 91 10.79 5.82 -35.24
N THR A 92 9.90 6.68 -34.75
CA THR A 92 9.31 7.76 -35.54
C THR A 92 9.23 9.04 -34.69
N LEU A 93 10.35 9.76 -34.56
CA LEU A 93 10.34 11.06 -33.89
C LEU A 93 9.51 12.09 -34.69
N PRO A 94 8.85 13.06 -34.03
CA PRO A 94 9.23 13.59 -32.73
C PRO A 94 8.27 13.16 -31.60
N CYS A 95 8.73 13.23 -30.36
CA CYS A 95 7.91 13.30 -29.16
C CYS A 95 7.59 14.76 -28.77
N PRO A 96 6.81 15.57 -29.53
CA PRO A 96 6.37 16.88 -29.06
C PRO A 96 5.12 16.76 -28.17
N LYS A 97 4.39 15.63 -28.22
CA LYS A 97 3.14 15.47 -27.46
C LYS A 97 3.36 15.12 -25.98
N LEU A 98 4.44 14.41 -25.65
CA LEU A 98 4.77 14.13 -24.24
C LEU A 98 5.45 15.33 -23.55
N GLN A 99 6.26 16.08 -24.30
CA GLN A 99 6.83 17.36 -23.85
C GLN A 99 5.76 18.41 -23.52
N LEU A 100 4.63 18.41 -24.24
CA LEU A 100 3.52 19.35 -24.00
C LEU A 100 2.70 19.00 -22.74
N VAL A 101 2.60 17.71 -22.40
CA VAL A 101 1.93 17.23 -21.17
C VAL A 101 2.84 17.41 -19.95
N LEU A 102 4.16 17.35 -20.13
CA LEU A 102 5.15 17.58 -19.08
C LEU A 102 5.56 19.05 -18.93
N ALA A 103 5.23 19.92 -19.90
CA ALA A 103 5.55 21.35 -19.89
C ALA A 103 5.08 22.13 -18.63
N PRO A 104 3.91 21.83 -18.03
CA PRO A 104 3.49 22.50 -16.80
C PRO A 104 4.38 22.14 -15.60
N PHE A 105 5.02 20.95 -15.60
CA PHE A 105 5.87 20.49 -14.51
C PHE A 105 7.29 21.07 -14.57
N HIS A 106 7.72 21.59 -15.72
CA HIS A 106 9.03 22.24 -15.86
C HIS A 106 9.10 23.65 -15.24
N ASN A 107 7.98 24.24 -14.82
CA ASN A 107 7.92 25.56 -14.18
C ASN A 107 7.85 25.53 -12.64
N LEU A 108 7.90 24.34 -12.00
CA LEU A 108 7.86 24.21 -10.55
C LEU A 108 9.24 24.00 -9.90
N MET A 109 10.32 24.02 -10.67
CA MET A 109 11.68 23.83 -10.14
C MET A 109 12.51 25.09 -10.41
N PRO A 110 12.93 25.84 -9.38
CA PRO A 110 13.79 27.01 -9.57
C PRO A 110 15.15 26.58 -10.14
N PRO A 111 15.79 27.42 -10.99
CA PRO A 111 17.07 27.10 -11.58
C PRO A 111 18.17 27.56 -10.64
N GLU A 112 18.57 26.74 -9.68
CA GLU A 112 19.81 26.98 -8.96
C GLU A 112 20.60 25.67 -8.86
N ASP A 113 21.81 25.77 -9.38
CA ASP A 113 22.97 24.90 -9.26
C ASP A 113 23.18 23.74 -10.25
N VAL A 114 24.26 23.91 -10.99
CA VAL A 114 24.83 23.06 -12.02
C VAL A 114 25.41 21.81 -11.38
N GLY A 115 24.77 20.66 -11.60
CA GLY A 115 25.27 19.36 -11.16
C GLY A 115 24.37 18.20 -11.59
N ALA A 116 24.01 18.12 -12.87
CA ALA A 116 22.99 17.19 -13.35
C ALA A 116 23.54 15.79 -13.62
N ASP A 117 24.01 15.09 -12.59
CA ASP A 117 24.04 13.63 -12.63
C ASP A 117 22.59 13.11 -12.54
N PRO A 118 22.12 12.31 -13.52
CA PRO A 118 20.74 11.80 -13.51
C PRO A 118 20.44 10.99 -12.24
N ILE A 119 21.47 10.38 -11.64
CA ILE A 119 21.40 9.63 -10.40
C ILE A 119 21.04 10.54 -9.22
N SER A 120 21.64 11.74 -9.12
CA SER A 120 21.35 12.69 -8.04
C SER A 120 19.92 13.24 -8.12
N ARG A 121 19.41 13.45 -9.34
CA ARG A 121 18.01 13.85 -9.56
C ARG A 121 17.04 12.74 -9.16
N LEU A 122 17.33 11.49 -9.56
CA LEU A 122 16.54 10.33 -9.13
C LEU A 122 16.60 10.16 -7.61
N SER A 123 17.76 10.33 -6.99
CA SER A 123 17.92 10.27 -5.53
C SER A 123 17.04 11.31 -4.83
N HIS A 124 17.00 12.54 -5.34
CA HIS A 124 16.14 13.59 -4.79
C HIS A 124 14.65 13.30 -5.01
N SER A 125 14.25 12.79 -6.18
CA SER A 125 12.88 12.35 -6.44
C SER A 125 12.44 11.17 -5.57
N LEU A 126 13.33 10.21 -5.33
CA LEU A 126 13.09 9.09 -4.41
C LEU A 126 12.96 9.56 -2.97
N GLN A 127 13.77 10.54 -2.56
CA GLN A 127 13.69 11.12 -1.22
C GLN A 127 12.43 11.97 -1.02
N GLN A 128 11.89 12.56 -2.09
CA GLN A 128 10.56 13.18 -2.08
C GLN A 128 9.45 12.14 -1.93
N LEU A 129 9.55 11.00 -2.59
CA LEU A 129 8.60 9.89 -2.46
C LEU A 129 8.60 9.28 -1.05
N ASP A 130 9.78 9.09 -0.45
CA ASP A 130 9.94 8.62 0.94
C ASP A 130 9.27 9.58 1.94
N ARG A 131 9.41 10.89 1.72
CA ARG A 131 8.71 11.90 2.53
C ARG A 131 7.20 11.85 2.34
N ILE A 132 6.71 11.56 1.13
CA ILE A 132 5.28 11.41 0.86
C ILE A 132 4.72 10.17 1.57
N ASP A 133 5.46 9.06 1.58
CA ASP A 133 5.11 7.83 2.28
C ASP A 133 4.99 8.06 3.79
N SER A 134 5.99 8.70 4.40
CA SER A 134 5.96 9.06 5.81
C SER A 134 4.83 10.03 6.17
N LEU A 135 4.50 10.97 5.27
CA LEU A 135 3.35 11.86 5.46
C LEU A 135 2.02 11.09 5.34
N SER A 136 1.93 10.11 4.44
CA SER A 136 0.76 9.24 4.32
C SER A 136 0.54 8.45 5.61
N GLU A 137 1.57 7.85 6.19
CA GLU A 137 1.48 7.17 7.49
C GLU A 137 1.04 8.12 8.62
N GLN A 138 1.60 9.33 8.65
CA GLN A 138 1.21 10.34 9.64
C GLN A 138 -0.24 10.81 9.47
N ILE A 139 -0.71 10.96 8.23
CA ILE A 139 -2.10 11.32 7.92
C ILE A 139 -3.03 10.20 8.36
N SER A 140 -2.75 8.94 8.00
CA SER A 140 -3.56 7.79 8.42
C SER A 140 -3.66 7.70 9.95
N PHE A 141 -2.57 7.92 10.67
CA PHE A 141 -2.58 7.95 12.14
C PHE A 141 -3.39 9.14 12.71
N LEU A 142 -3.36 10.30 12.06
CA LEU A 142 -4.14 11.47 12.48
C LEU A 142 -5.63 11.30 12.18
N GLU A 143 -5.98 10.68 11.06
CA GLU A 143 -7.35 10.33 10.69
C GLU A 143 -7.95 9.35 11.72
N GLU A 144 -7.23 8.29 12.04
CA GLU A 144 -7.58 7.30 13.08
C GLU A 144 -7.90 7.97 14.43
N ARG A 145 -7.06 8.94 14.83
CA ARG A 145 -7.23 9.68 16.09
C ARG A 145 -8.36 10.70 16.07
N LEU A 146 -8.73 11.22 14.91
CA LEU A 146 -9.81 12.18 14.78
C LEU A 146 -11.17 11.47 14.86
N GLU A 147 -11.25 10.23 14.37
CA GLU A 147 -12.45 9.40 14.35
C GLU A 147 -13.01 9.10 15.77
N THR A 148 -12.12 9.03 16.77
CA THR A 148 -12.49 8.78 18.18
C THR A 148 -12.75 10.05 19.00
N CYS A 149 -12.64 11.23 18.39
CA CYS A 149 -12.91 12.51 19.06
C CYS A 149 -14.42 12.82 19.07
N LYS A 150 -14.99 13.03 20.26
CA LYS A 150 -16.38 13.50 20.43
C LYS A 150 -16.41 14.90 21.03
N CYS A 151 -17.15 15.78 20.39
CA CYS A 151 -17.45 17.12 20.90
C CYS A 151 -18.88 17.15 21.43
N GLN A 152 -19.05 17.48 22.72
CA GLN A 152 -20.36 17.73 23.30
C GLN A 152 -20.52 19.21 23.62
N GLU A 153 -21.64 19.79 23.21
CA GLU A 153 -22.12 21.05 23.77
C GLU A 153 -22.59 20.80 25.20
N LYS A 154 -21.93 21.44 26.18
CA LYS A 154 -22.49 21.54 27.51
C LYS A 154 -23.56 22.63 27.50
N ALA A 155 -24.81 22.21 27.73
CA ALA A 155 -25.94 23.09 28.03
C ALA A 155 -25.78 23.76 29.39
#